data_AF-A0A9D0GZP1-F1
#
_entry.id   AF-A0A9D0GZP1-F1
#
_cell.length_a   1.000
_cell.length_b   1.000
_cell.length_c   1.000
_cell.angle_alpha   90.00
_cell.angle_beta   90.00
_cell.angle_gamma   90.00
#
_symmetry.space_group_name_H-M   'P 1'
#
loop_
_entity.id
_entity.type
_entity.pdbx_description
1 polymer ?
#
loop_
_entity_poly.entity_id
_entity_poly.type
_entity_poly.pdbx_seq_one_letter_code
_entity_poly.pdbx_strand_id
1 'polypeptide(L)'
;MKFYEERMIREAFLLLIFLAGLIQVHGKDIYYRKYLGKQDGLKIYQFTIKGNQFAVGSQITVSFKIKNISNKDIKFGKYGAFVGCRDPSGKNKDFGHSFRNFVLKKGKSITITGTIKIDKAGVWSFWPAFYIEKKGWSFYKWHEVKLKAQKISVYKPPYINCDGWTTVKGIAKARYLCNHKTGYLALLMDTDTGGAAAETRQYLNIYVPENKKVKIKATFFYIGGSKTVGYGSFAGLQATYKFRKKYGRKDIEPGLNYQIAAEKIIDVALLAVPEGGEAKTVWQALKILSEIKDYYDIITSIGDAVKKGKGRTYTYTFSIKARKGYNIIGIGLRGNCSSVITGKSFVIVGAILKEVKVYY
;
A
#
# COMPACT_ATOMS: atom_id res chain seq x y z
N MET A 1 48.69 -15.07 2.93
CA MET A 1 47.67 -14.11 2.42
C MET A 1 46.45 -14.80 1.83
N LYS A 2 46.59 -15.74 0.87
CA LYS A 2 45.46 -16.54 0.31
C LYS A 2 44.59 -17.29 1.35
N PHE A 3 45.20 -17.80 2.42
CA PHE A 3 44.48 -18.55 3.47
C PHE A 3 43.54 -17.68 4.34
N TYR A 4 43.74 -16.37 4.36
CA TYR A 4 42.92 -15.43 5.13
C TYR A 4 41.67 -14.97 4.34
N GLU A 5 41.79 -14.87 3.01
CA GLU A 5 40.66 -14.52 2.13
C GLU A 5 39.61 -15.62 2.07
N GLU A 6 40.01 -16.89 1.96
CA GLU A 6 39.05 -18.01 1.91
C GLU A 6 38.25 -18.18 3.21
N ARG A 7 38.86 -17.85 4.37
CA ARG A 7 38.19 -17.90 5.67
C ARG A 7 37.17 -16.77 5.82
N MET A 8 37.50 -15.55 5.39
CA MET A 8 36.56 -14.42 5.38
C MET A 8 35.37 -14.66 4.44
N ILE A 9 35.60 -15.26 3.26
CA ILE A 9 34.53 -15.53 2.30
C ILE A 9 33.57 -16.59 2.86
N ARG A 10 34.08 -17.65 3.51
CA ARG A 10 33.22 -18.67 4.16
C ARG A 10 32.42 -18.12 5.32
N GLU A 11 33.01 -17.27 6.17
CA GLU A 11 32.29 -16.67 7.30
C GLU A 11 31.26 -15.62 6.84
N ALA A 12 31.56 -14.84 5.80
CA ALA A 12 30.59 -13.93 5.18
C ALA A 12 29.42 -14.67 4.52
N PHE A 13 29.68 -15.83 3.88
CA PHE A 13 28.64 -16.64 3.25
C PHE A 13 27.73 -17.33 4.29
N LEU A 14 28.29 -17.79 5.42
CA LEU A 14 27.51 -18.33 6.55
C LEU A 14 26.68 -17.25 7.24
N LEU A 15 27.19 -16.02 7.38
CA LEU A 15 26.42 -14.87 7.88
C LEU A 15 25.26 -14.49 6.94
N LEU A 16 25.47 -14.55 5.62
CA LEU A 16 24.42 -14.29 4.62
C LEU A 16 23.29 -15.32 4.65
N ILE A 17 23.61 -16.60 4.87
CA ILE A 17 22.60 -17.67 5.02
C ILE A 17 21.84 -17.53 6.35
N PHE A 18 22.51 -17.11 7.43
CA PHE A 18 21.86 -16.85 8.72
C PHE A 18 20.96 -15.61 8.70
N LEU A 19 21.35 -14.55 7.97
CA LEU A 19 20.53 -13.35 7.76
C LEU A 19 19.34 -13.59 6.83
N ALA A 20 19.47 -14.47 5.83
CA ALA A 20 18.34 -14.87 4.97
C ALA A 20 17.25 -15.65 5.74
N GLY A 21 17.62 -16.37 6.82
CA GLY A 21 16.69 -17.08 7.71
C GLY A 21 15.92 -16.20 8.70
N LEU A 22 16.29 -14.92 8.86
CA LEU A 22 15.73 -14.01 9.86
C LEU A 22 14.89 -12.87 9.29
N ILE A 23 14.44 -12.98 8.04
CA ILE A 23 13.31 -12.15 7.57
C ILE A 23 12.03 -12.73 8.18
N GLN A 24 11.84 -12.54 9.49
CA GLN A 24 10.50 -12.53 10.05
C GLN A 24 9.79 -11.35 9.40
N VAL A 25 9.04 -11.64 8.33
CA VAL A 25 8.08 -10.71 7.75
C VAL A 25 7.14 -10.32 8.90
N HIS A 26 7.37 -9.15 9.49
CA HIS A 26 6.54 -8.57 10.53
C HIS A 26 5.23 -8.13 9.88
N GLY A 27 4.40 -9.11 9.52
CA GLY A 27 3.05 -8.88 9.06
C GLY A 27 2.26 -8.22 10.18
N LYS A 28 1.51 -7.17 9.84
CA LYS A 28 0.58 -6.52 10.76
C LYS A 28 -0.44 -7.53 11.27
N ASP A 29 -0.87 -7.38 12.52
CA ASP A 29 -1.99 -8.14 13.06
C ASP A 29 -3.27 -7.77 12.28
N ILE A 30 -3.80 -8.74 11.54
CA ILE A 30 -5.12 -8.66 10.88
C ILE A 30 -6.19 -8.99 11.92
N TYR A 31 -5.91 -9.94 12.80
CA TYR A 31 -6.78 -10.35 13.89
C TYR A 31 -5.96 -10.83 15.08
N TYR A 32 -6.39 -10.46 16.28
CA TYR A 32 -5.77 -10.92 17.53
C TYR A 32 -6.84 -11.21 18.57
N ARG A 33 -6.73 -12.35 19.25
CA ARG A 33 -7.52 -12.68 20.43
C ARG A 33 -6.64 -13.26 21.52
N LYS A 34 -6.59 -12.57 22.66
CA LYS A 34 -5.76 -12.95 23.81
C LYS A 34 -6.15 -14.32 24.38
N TYR A 35 -7.44 -14.63 24.46
CA TYR A 35 -7.96 -15.87 25.04
C TYR A 35 -9.16 -16.38 24.23
N LEU A 36 -9.20 -17.68 23.95
CA LEU A 36 -10.29 -18.31 23.22
C LEU A 36 -11.18 -19.08 24.19
N GLY A 37 -10.60 -20.02 24.93
CA GLY A 37 -11.38 -20.84 25.86
C GLY A 37 -10.58 -21.99 26.45
N LYS A 38 -11.31 -22.95 27.02
CA LYS A 38 -10.77 -24.23 27.49
C LYS A 38 -11.58 -25.37 26.89
N GLN A 39 -10.91 -26.47 26.55
CA GLN A 39 -11.53 -27.73 26.13
C GLN A 39 -10.61 -28.88 26.56
N ASP A 40 -11.19 -29.96 27.10
CA ASP A 40 -10.48 -31.22 27.37
C ASP A 40 -9.24 -31.14 28.26
N GLY A 41 -9.17 -30.15 29.16
CA GLY A 41 -7.99 -29.92 29.99
C GLY A 41 -6.90 -29.09 29.30
N LEU A 42 -7.20 -28.52 28.13
CA LEU A 42 -6.36 -27.60 27.38
C LEU A 42 -6.93 -26.18 27.44
N LYS A 43 -6.05 -25.20 27.62
CA LYS A 43 -6.34 -23.77 27.50
C LYS A 43 -5.83 -23.26 26.16
N ILE A 44 -6.67 -22.59 25.38
CA ILE A 44 -6.31 -22.04 24.07
C ILE A 44 -6.29 -20.51 24.15
N TYR A 45 -5.20 -19.90 23.68
CA TYR A 45 -4.94 -18.47 23.83
C TYR A 45 -4.01 -17.93 22.74
N GLN A 46 -3.89 -16.60 22.66
CA GLN A 46 -3.06 -15.89 21.68
C GLN A 46 -3.31 -16.32 20.23
N PHE A 47 -4.58 -16.39 19.80
CA PHE A 47 -4.91 -16.65 18.41
C PHE A 47 -4.68 -15.39 17.58
N THR A 48 -3.83 -15.51 16.56
CA THR A 48 -3.37 -14.40 15.73
C THR A 48 -3.49 -14.77 14.27
N ILE A 49 -3.88 -13.80 13.45
CA ILE A 49 -3.78 -13.86 12.00
C ILE A 49 -2.96 -12.65 11.58
N LYS A 50 -1.78 -12.89 11.01
CA LYS A 50 -0.83 -11.86 10.59
C LYS A 50 -0.65 -11.86 9.08
N GLY A 51 -0.50 -10.66 8.53
CA GLY A 51 -0.19 -10.47 7.11
C GLY A 51 -0.29 -9.01 6.72
N ASN A 52 0.21 -8.66 5.54
CA ASN A 52 0.13 -7.28 5.05
C ASN A 52 -1.31 -6.84 4.78
N GLN A 53 -2.16 -7.77 4.32
CA GLN A 53 -3.58 -7.58 4.06
C GLN A 53 -4.30 -8.93 3.97
N PHE A 54 -5.62 -8.93 4.11
CA PHE A 54 -6.47 -10.11 3.90
C PHE A 54 -7.19 -10.02 2.54
N ALA A 55 -6.51 -10.41 1.46
CA ALA A 55 -7.01 -10.31 0.10
C ALA A 55 -6.50 -11.46 -0.77
N VAL A 56 -7.16 -11.70 -1.91
CA VAL A 56 -6.75 -12.73 -2.87
C VAL A 56 -5.30 -12.51 -3.32
N GLY A 57 -4.52 -13.59 -3.34
CA GLY A 57 -3.09 -13.61 -3.62
C GLY A 57 -2.20 -13.40 -2.39
N SER A 58 -2.75 -12.97 -1.25
CA SER A 58 -1.96 -12.67 -0.05
C SER A 58 -1.60 -13.94 0.71
N GLN A 59 -0.41 -13.96 1.30
CA GLN A 59 0.03 -14.97 2.25
C GLN A 59 -0.20 -14.45 3.67
N ILE A 60 -0.81 -15.28 4.52
CA ILE A 60 -1.05 -14.96 5.93
C ILE A 60 -0.50 -16.05 6.83
N THR A 61 -0.12 -15.67 8.04
CA THR A 61 0.32 -16.59 9.08
C THR A 61 -0.70 -16.61 10.20
N VAL A 62 -1.18 -17.80 10.54
CA VAL A 62 -2.12 -18.03 11.64
C VAL A 62 -1.40 -18.76 12.75
N SER A 63 -1.52 -18.28 13.98
CA SER A 63 -0.85 -18.88 15.12
C SER A 63 -1.72 -18.85 16.37
N PHE A 64 -1.61 -19.87 17.22
CA PHE A 64 -2.24 -19.91 18.54
C PHE A 64 -1.42 -20.76 19.51
N LYS A 65 -1.70 -20.63 20.81
CA LYS A 65 -1.06 -21.43 21.85
C LYS A 65 -2.05 -22.33 22.56
N ILE A 66 -1.56 -23.50 22.94
CA ILE A 66 -2.26 -24.47 23.78
C ILE A 66 -1.45 -24.65 25.06
N LYS A 67 -2.08 -24.58 26.23
CA LYS A 67 -1.48 -24.96 27.52
C LYS A 67 -2.23 -26.14 28.12
N ASN A 68 -1.53 -27.18 28.56
CA ASN A 68 -2.13 -28.24 29.36
C ASN A 68 -2.38 -27.71 30.78
N ILE A 69 -3.64 -27.60 31.16
CA ILE A 69 -4.10 -27.16 32.48
C ILE A 69 -4.71 -28.30 33.30
N SER A 70 -4.72 -29.52 32.76
CA SER A 70 -5.15 -30.70 33.49
C SER A 70 -4.10 -31.15 34.52
N ASN A 71 -4.46 -32.12 35.35
CA ASN A 71 -3.54 -32.75 36.29
C ASN A 71 -2.74 -33.91 35.70
N LYS A 72 -2.92 -34.24 34.40
CA LYS A 72 -2.26 -35.37 33.72
C LYS A 72 -1.60 -34.90 32.41
N ASP A 73 -0.74 -35.73 31.86
CA ASP A 73 -0.20 -35.52 30.52
C ASP A 73 -1.27 -35.79 29.45
N ILE A 74 -1.25 -35.02 28.36
CA ILE A 74 -2.22 -35.14 27.26
C ILE A 74 -1.47 -35.57 26.01
N LYS A 75 -1.84 -36.72 25.45
CA LYS A 75 -1.28 -37.23 24.20
C LYS A 75 -2.13 -36.81 23.02
N PHE A 76 -1.57 -36.01 22.12
CA PHE A 76 -2.16 -35.75 20.81
C PHE A 76 -2.02 -37.00 19.94
N GLY A 77 -3.03 -37.30 19.11
CA GLY A 77 -2.95 -38.43 18.18
C GLY A 77 -2.32 -38.07 16.84
N LYS A 78 -2.57 -38.90 15.83
CA LYS A 78 -1.93 -38.84 14.50
C LYS A 78 -2.10 -37.50 13.75
N TYR A 79 -3.13 -36.72 14.07
CA TYR A 79 -3.38 -35.42 13.42
C TYR A 79 -2.78 -34.22 14.16
N GLY A 80 -2.37 -34.40 15.42
CA GLY A 80 -1.76 -33.34 16.22
C GLY A 80 -2.67 -32.13 16.45
N ALA A 81 -2.08 -30.93 16.41
CA ALA A 81 -2.77 -29.65 16.46
C ALA A 81 -2.46 -28.83 15.19
N PHE A 82 -3.43 -28.04 14.75
CA PHE A 82 -3.41 -27.33 13.46
C PHE A 82 -4.44 -26.20 13.44
N VAL A 83 -4.47 -25.45 12.33
CA VAL A 83 -5.50 -24.44 12.07
C VAL A 83 -6.58 -25.07 11.19
N GLY A 84 -7.78 -25.20 11.75
CA GLY A 84 -8.96 -25.55 10.97
C GLY A 84 -9.32 -24.40 10.04
N CYS A 85 -9.57 -24.68 8.76
CA CYS A 85 -9.78 -23.67 7.74
C CYS A 85 -10.82 -24.10 6.70
N ARG A 86 -11.74 -23.20 6.37
CA ARG A 86 -12.63 -23.35 5.21
C ARG A 86 -12.45 -22.18 4.25
N ASP A 87 -12.39 -22.53 2.98
CA ASP A 87 -12.42 -21.53 1.91
C ASP A 87 -13.85 -21.01 1.67
N PRO A 88 -14.04 -19.99 0.81
CA PRO A 88 -15.35 -19.42 0.53
C PRO A 88 -16.37 -20.39 -0.09
N SER A 89 -15.92 -21.51 -0.64
CA SER A 89 -16.78 -22.59 -1.14
C SER A 89 -17.08 -23.66 -0.07
N GLY A 90 -16.65 -23.44 1.18
CA GLY A 90 -16.80 -24.40 2.27
C GLY A 90 -15.85 -25.60 2.20
N LYS A 91 -14.87 -25.60 1.28
CA LYS A 91 -13.92 -26.71 1.16
C LYS A 91 -12.87 -26.65 2.27
N ASN A 92 -12.41 -27.82 2.71
CA ASN A 92 -11.36 -27.95 3.70
C ASN A 92 -10.02 -27.41 3.14
N LYS A 93 -9.36 -26.56 3.92
CA LYS A 93 -8.03 -26.00 3.66
C LYS A 93 -7.18 -26.01 4.94
N ASP A 94 -7.41 -26.97 5.84
CA ASP A 94 -6.71 -27.11 7.11
C ASP A 94 -5.18 -27.13 6.90
N PHE A 95 -4.44 -26.47 7.80
CA PHE A 95 -3.00 -26.26 7.62
C PHE A 95 -2.26 -26.07 8.95
N GLY A 96 -0.92 -26.10 8.90
CA GLY A 96 -0.10 -25.94 10.12
C GLY A 96 -0.12 -27.15 11.05
N HIS A 97 -0.30 -28.35 10.51
CA HIS A 97 -0.27 -29.59 11.28
C HIS A 97 1.09 -29.77 11.98
N SER A 98 1.04 -29.88 13.31
CA SER A 98 2.21 -30.01 14.18
C SER A 98 1.86 -30.88 15.40
N PHE A 99 2.87 -31.30 16.16
CA PHE A 99 2.68 -32.08 17.40
C PHE A 99 1.87 -33.39 17.22
N ARG A 100 2.09 -34.11 16.11
CA ARG A 100 1.49 -35.44 15.89
C ARG A 100 2.08 -36.46 16.86
N ASN A 101 1.24 -37.29 17.48
CA ASN A 101 1.65 -38.28 18.49
C ASN A 101 2.45 -37.70 19.68
N PHE A 102 2.32 -36.38 19.92
CA PHE A 102 3.09 -35.65 20.91
C PHE A 102 2.42 -35.69 22.28
N VAL A 103 3.20 -35.87 23.34
CA VAL A 103 2.74 -35.81 24.73
C VAL A 103 2.99 -34.42 25.30
N LEU A 104 1.93 -33.65 25.51
CA LEU A 104 1.98 -32.35 26.17
C LEU A 104 1.93 -32.52 27.69
N LYS A 105 3.10 -32.36 28.33
CA LYS A 105 3.24 -32.47 29.79
C LYS A 105 2.35 -31.48 30.55
N LYS A 106 1.91 -31.86 31.75
CA LYS A 106 1.18 -31.00 32.68
C LYS A 106 1.81 -29.61 32.82
N GLY A 107 1.00 -28.56 32.73
CA GLY A 107 1.42 -27.17 32.90
C GLY A 107 2.22 -26.58 31.74
N LYS A 108 2.64 -27.38 30.75
CA LYS A 108 3.43 -26.91 29.60
C LYS A 108 2.53 -26.34 28.50
N SER A 109 3.14 -25.51 27.66
CA SER A 109 2.48 -24.89 26.51
C SER A 109 3.22 -25.20 25.22
N ILE A 110 2.47 -25.24 24.13
CA ILE A 110 2.97 -25.34 22.76
C ILE A 110 2.39 -24.21 21.91
N THR A 111 3.09 -23.85 20.85
CA THR A 111 2.63 -22.85 19.87
C THR A 111 2.44 -23.55 18.53
N ILE A 112 1.28 -23.37 17.93
CA ILE A 112 0.94 -23.86 16.61
C ILE A 112 0.96 -22.66 15.68
N THR A 113 1.68 -22.79 14.57
CA THR A 113 1.79 -21.75 13.55
C THR A 113 1.69 -22.41 12.18
N GLY A 114 0.93 -21.80 11.27
CA GLY A 114 0.83 -22.21 9.89
C GLY A 114 0.68 -21.01 8.98
N THR A 115 0.99 -21.21 7.70
CA THR A 115 0.88 -20.18 6.68
C THR A 115 0.02 -20.68 5.53
N ILE A 116 -0.82 -19.81 4.98
CA ILE A 116 -1.72 -20.14 3.88
C ILE A 116 -1.79 -18.97 2.87
N LYS A 117 -1.93 -19.31 1.59
CA LYS A 117 -2.24 -18.35 0.52
C LYS A 117 -3.75 -18.25 0.35
N ILE A 118 -4.27 -17.02 0.41
CA ILE A 118 -5.68 -16.72 0.15
C ILE A 118 -5.89 -16.71 -1.36
N ASP A 119 -6.41 -17.81 -1.91
CA ASP A 119 -6.54 -18.03 -3.36
C ASP A 119 -7.92 -17.64 -3.92
N LYS A 120 -8.91 -17.42 -3.04
CA LYS A 120 -10.31 -17.14 -3.40
C LYS A 120 -10.85 -15.91 -2.69
N ALA A 121 -11.67 -15.13 -3.41
CA ALA A 121 -12.46 -14.06 -2.82
C ALA A 121 -13.67 -14.63 -2.07
N GLY A 122 -14.10 -13.96 -1.01
CA GLY A 122 -15.23 -14.38 -0.18
C GLY A 122 -14.84 -14.60 1.28
N VAL A 123 -15.73 -15.23 2.04
CA VAL A 123 -15.55 -15.43 3.49
C VAL A 123 -14.71 -16.68 3.74
N TRP A 124 -13.58 -16.51 4.39
CA TRP A 124 -12.74 -17.57 4.91
C TRP A 124 -12.98 -17.73 6.40
N SER A 125 -12.87 -18.97 6.87
CA SER A 125 -13.05 -19.32 8.27
C SER A 125 -11.77 -19.93 8.83
N PHE A 126 -11.36 -19.51 10.02
CA PHE A 126 -10.20 -20.03 10.73
C PHE A 126 -10.54 -20.35 12.18
N TRP A 127 -10.05 -21.47 12.72
CA TRP A 127 -10.20 -21.81 14.14
C TRP A 127 -9.06 -22.71 14.62
N PRO A 128 -8.73 -22.73 15.91
CA PRO A 128 -7.79 -23.71 16.45
C PRO A 128 -8.40 -25.11 16.41
N ALA A 129 -7.64 -26.10 15.95
CA ALA A 129 -8.09 -27.49 15.90
C ALA A 129 -7.01 -28.43 16.44
N PHE A 130 -7.44 -29.53 17.06
CA PHE A 130 -6.53 -30.57 17.56
C PHE A 130 -7.24 -31.92 17.68
N TYR A 131 -6.45 -32.99 17.73
CA TYR A 131 -6.92 -34.35 17.94
C TYR A 131 -6.17 -35.01 19.10
N ILE A 132 -6.90 -35.43 20.13
CA ILE A 132 -6.35 -36.09 21.32
C ILE A 132 -6.54 -37.61 21.18
N GLU A 133 -5.45 -38.37 21.35
CA GLU A 133 -5.46 -39.84 21.33
C GLU A 133 -6.39 -40.33 22.45
N LYS A 134 -7.47 -41.03 22.09
CA LYS A 134 -8.59 -41.50 22.94
C LYS A 134 -9.75 -40.54 23.20
N LYS A 135 -9.63 -39.22 22.98
CA LYS A 135 -10.77 -38.29 23.11
C LYS A 135 -11.37 -37.83 21.79
N GLY A 136 -10.60 -37.88 20.71
CA GLY A 136 -11.04 -37.47 19.39
C GLY A 136 -10.78 -35.99 19.09
N TRP A 137 -11.64 -35.42 18.25
CA TRP A 137 -11.48 -34.07 17.71
C TRP A 137 -11.89 -32.98 18.70
N SER A 138 -11.19 -31.84 18.65
CA SER A 138 -11.68 -30.59 19.22
C SER A 138 -13.02 -30.18 18.59
N PHE A 139 -13.78 -29.31 19.27
CA PHE A 139 -15.07 -28.84 18.75
C PHE A 139 -14.94 -28.19 17.37
N TYR A 140 -15.82 -28.61 16.44
CA TYR A 140 -15.82 -28.08 15.08
C TYR A 140 -16.12 -26.59 15.09
N LYS A 141 -15.27 -25.79 14.41
CA LYS A 141 -15.41 -24.33 14.30
C LYS A 141 -15.48 -23.59 15.64
N TRP A 142 -14.85 -24.14 16.67
CA TRP A 142 -14.85 -23.51 17.99
C TRP A 142 -14.08 -22.19 18.00
N HIS A 143 -14.76 -21.10 18.39
CA HIS A 143 -14.26 -19.73 18.27
C HIS A 143 -13.80 -19.35 16.85
N GLU A 144 -14.54 -19.82 15.83
CA GLU A 144 -14.31 -19.48 14.42
C GLU A 144 -14.17 -17.97 14.20
N VAL A 145 -13.11 -17.61 13.47
CA VAL A 145 -12.87 -16.27 12.96
C VAL A 145 -13.21 -16.27 11.48
N LYS A 146 -14.14 -15.39 11.09
CA LYS A 146 -14.52 -15.20 9.69
C LYS A 146 -13.89 -13.91 9.15
N LEU A 147 -13.11 -14.02 8.08
CA LEU A 147 -12.51 -12.89 7.39
C LEU A 147 -12.93 -12.88 5.92
N LYS A 148 -13.33 -11.72 5.40
CA LYS A 148 -13.75 -11.57 3.99
C LYS A 148 -12.57 -11.13 3.13
N ALA A 149 -12.06 -12.03 2.29
CA ALA A 149 -11.05 -11.74 1.29
C ALA A 149 -11.69 -11.03 0.10
N GLN A 150 -11.16 -9.87 -0.25
CA GLN A 150 -11.56 -9.17 -1.48
C GLN A 150 -10.57 -9.47 -2.60
N LYS A 151 -11.05 -9.51 -3.84
CA LYS A 151 -10.16 -9.45 -5.00
C LYS A 151 -9.63 -8.01 -5.08
N ILE A 152 -8.33 -7.87 -5.25
CA ILE A 152 -7.68 -6.56 -5.44
C ILE A 152 -6.87 -6.65 -6.73
N SER A 153 -7.14 -5.72 -7.66
CA SER A 153 -6.26 -5.50 -8.81
C SER A 153 -5.38 -4.29 -8.53
N VAL A 154 -4.09 -4.41 -8.80
CA VAL A 154 -3.10 -3.35 -8.61
C VAL A 154 -2.62 -2.91 -9.99
N TYR A 155 -2.77 -1.62 -10.29
CA TYR A 155 -2.33 -1.00 -11.54
C TYR A 155 -1.19 -0.04 -11.22
N LYS A 156 -0.05 -0.20 -11.90
CA LYS A 156 1.12 0.67 -11.83
C LYS A 156 1.39 1.25 -13.23
N PRO A 157 2.20 2.32 -13.36
CA PRO A 157 2.68 2.76 -14.66
C PRO A 157 3.36 1.61 -15.43
N PRO A 158 3.33 1.61 -16.78
CA PRO A 158 2.72 2.61 -17.64
C PRO A 158 1.18 2.58 -17.60
N TYR A 159 0.59 3.77 -17.61
CA TYR A 159 -0.84 4.02 -17.75
C TYR A 159 -1.21 4.21 -19.23
N ILE A 160 -2.51 4.17 -19.56
CA ILE A 160 -2.93 4.15 -20.98
C ILE A 160 -2.72 5.49 -21.68
N ASN A 161 -2.87 6.60 -20.96
CA ASN A 161 -2.67 7.96 -21.46
C ASN A 161 -2.58 8.94 -20.28
N CYS A 162 -2.22 10.18 -20.53
CA CYS A 162 -2.34 11.28 -19.59
C CYS A 162 -2.84 12.54 -20.30
N ASP A 163 -3.50 13.44 -19.58
CA ASP A 163 -3.94 14.73 -20.10
C ASP A 163 -3.85 15.83 -19.05
N GLY A 164 -4.19 17.05 -19.44
CA GLY A 164 -4.38 18.16 -18.53
C GLY A 164 -5.02 19.37 -19.21
N TRP A 165 -5.28 20.40 -18.43
CA TRP A 165 -5.78 21.68 -18.92
C TRP A 165 -5.33 22.81 -17.98
N THR A 166 -5.37 24.04 -18.49
CA THR A 166 -5.07 25.26 -17.74
C THR A 166 -6.14 26.32 -17.95
N THR A 167 -6.33 27.20 -16.97
CA THR A 167 -7.15 28.41 -17.08
C THR A 167 -6.43 29.54 -16.36
N VAL A 168 -6.36 30.71 -17.00
CA VAL A 168 -5.63 31.87 -16.49
C VAL A 168 -6.51 33.11 -16.68
N LYS A 169 -6.55 33.98 -15.66
CA LYS A 169 -7.18 35.30 -15.68
C LYS A 169 -6.25 36.29 -14.99
N GLY A 170 -6.08 37.49 -15.55
CA GLY A 170 -5.21 38.52 -14.99
C GLY A 170 -3.71 38.24 -15.17
N ILE A 171 -2.89 38.77 -14.26
CA ILE A 171 -1.43 38.58 -14.25
C ILE A 171 -1.14 37.25 -13.52
N ALA A 172 -1.23 36.17 -14.29
CA ALA A 172 -1.15 34.82 -13.77
C ALA A 172 -0.50 33.86 -14.80
N LYS A 173 0.07 32.76 -14.30
CA LYS A 173 0.68 31.70 -15.10
C LYS A 173 0.17 30.35 -14.59
N ALA A 174 -0.12 29.44 -15.52
CA ALA A 174 -0.49 28.07 -15.22
C ALA A 174 0.14 27.13 -16.24
N ARG A 175 0.75 26.05 -15.77
CA ARG A 175 1.35 25.00 -16.59
C ARG A 175 1.12 23.64 -15.94
N TYR A 176 1.06 22.60 -16.76
CA TYR A 176 1.07 21.22 -16.30
C TYR A 176 2.00 20.38 -17.18
N LEU A 177 2.45 19.26 -16.63
CA LEU A 177 3.13 18.19 -17.38
C LEU A 177 2.57 16.85 -16.92
N CYS A 178 2.62 15.86 -17.80
CA CYS A 178 2.29 14.49 -17.46
C CYS A 178 3.11 13.52 -18.29
N ASN A 179 3.39 12.35 -17.72
CA ASN A 179 3.98 11.24 -18.45
C ASN A 179 3.26 9.95 -18.04
N HIS A 180 2.53 9.35 -18.97
CA HIS A 180 1.77 8.13 -18.69
C HIS A 180 2.66 6.91 -18.50
N LYS A 181 3.86 6.89 -19.08
CA LYS A 181 4.78 5.75 -18.96
C LYS A 181 5.30 5.60 -17.53
N THR A 182 5.51 6.72 -16.86
CA THR A 182 6.07 6.76 -15.50
C THR A 182 5.05 7.16 -14.44
N GLY A 183 3.83 7.54 -14.82
CA GLY A 183 2.80 8.03 -13.91
C GLY A 183 3.08 9.43 -13.37
N TYR A 184 4.06 10.16 -13.93
CA TYR A 184 4.44 11.50 -13.51
C TYR A 184 3.34 12.53 -13.80
N LEU A 185 3.18 13.47 -12.88
CA LEU A 185 2.23 14.56 -12.92
C LEU A 185 2.93 15.80 -12.35
N ALA A 186 2.83 16.94 -13.03
CA ALA A 186 3.32 18.21 -12.51
C ALA A 186 2.36 19.35 -12.73
N LEU A 187 2.39 20.30 -11.79
CA LEU A 187 1.65 21.55 -11.83
C LEU A 187 2.59 22.69 -11.42
N LEU A 188 2.55 23.79 -12.16
CA LEU A 188 3.23 25.04 -11.81
C LEU A 188 2.26 26.19 -12.06
N MET A 189 1.94 26.94 -11.02
CA MET A 189 1.09 28.11 -11.11
C MET A 189 1.58 29.22 -10.20
N ASP A 190 1.38 30.44 -10.66
CA ASP A 190 1.74 31.68 -10.01
C ASP A 190 0.69 32.75 -10.38
N THR A 191 0.28 33.55 -9.41
CA THR A 191 -0.70 34.62 -9.61
C THR A 191 -0.30 35.84 -8.78
N ASP A 192 -0.08 36.96 -9.48
CA ASP A 192 0.08 38.28 -8.87
C ASP A 192 -1.29 38.97 -8.73
N THR A 193 -2.11 38.94 -9.78
CA THR A 193 -3.50 39.42 -9.75
C THR A 193 -4.39 38.54 -10.62
N GLY A 194 -5.61 38.24 -10.16
CA GLY A 194 -6.55 37.37 -10.87
C GLY A 194 -6.51 35.93 -10.38
N GLY A 195 -6.50 34.96 -11.28
CA GLY A 195 -6.59 33.54 -10.91
C GLY A 195 -6.03 32.58 -11.94
N ALA A 196 -5.51 31.46 -11.45
CA ALA A 196 -4.97 30.37 -12.25
C ALA A 196 -5.51 29.03 -11.76
N ALA A 197 -5.79 28.13 -12.69
CA ALA A 197 -6.06 26.73 -12.40
C ALA A 197 -5.34 25.84 -13.40
N ALA A 198 -4.85 24.70 -12.93
CA ALA A 198 -4.24 23.68 -13.77
C ALA A 198 -4.62 22.31 -13.22
N GLU A 199 -4.84 21.36 -14.12
CA GLU A 199 -5.11 19.98 -13.78
C GLU A 199 -4.29 19.06 -14.69
N THR A 200 -3.84 17.95 -14.13
CA THR A 200 -3.23 16.87 -14.90
C THR A 200 -3.70 15.52 -14.38
N ARG A 201 -3.91 14.56 -15.28
CA ARG A 201 -4.48 13.24 -14.97
C ARG A 201 -3.76 12.13 -15.70
N GLN A 202 -3.68 10.98 -15.04
CA GLN A 202 -3.38 9.67 -15.62
C GLN A 202 -4.66 8.92 -15.92
N TYR A 203 -4.73 8.25 -17.07
CA TYR A 203 -5.84 7.40 -17.43
C TYR A 203 -5.43 5.93 -17.34
N LEU A 204 -6.30 5.10 -16.78
CA LEU A 204 -6.12 3.66 -16.73
C LEU A 204 -7.40 2.91 -17.12
N ASN A 205 -7.21 1.76 -17.76
CA ASN A 205 -8.27 0.79 -18.02
C ASN A 205 -8.37 -0.17 -16.86
N ILE A 206 -9.53 -0.21 -16.19
CA ILE A 206 -9.81 -1.23 -15.18
C ILE A 206 -10.84 -2.22 -15.72
N TYR A 207 -10.58 -3.52 -15.55
CA TYR A 207 -11.57 -4.55 -15.88
C TYR A 207 -12.43 -4.85 -14.65
N VAL A 208 -13.76 -4.87 -14.81
CA VAL A 208 -14.71 -5.24 -13.76
C VAL A 208 -15.55 -6.43 -14.23
N PRO A 209 -15.61 -7.55 -13.48
CA PRO A 209 -16.26 -8.78 -13.97
C PRO A 209 -17.80 -8.72 -14.01
N GLU A 210 -18.39 -7.78 -13.28
CA GLU A 210 -19.84 -7.62 -13.14
C GLU A 210 -20.20 -6.15 -12.87
N ASN A 211 -21.46 -5.78 -13.05
CA ASN A 211 -21.93 -4.44 -12.72
C ASN A 211 -21.93 -4.25 -11.20
N LYS A 212 -21.05 -3.40 -10.67
CA LYS A 212 -20.99 -3.15 -9.22
C LYS A 212 -20.32 -1.84 -8.84
N LYS A 213 -20.49 -1.47 -7.57
CA LYS A 213 -19.73 -0.39 -6.95
C LYS A 213 -18.34 -0.93 -6.57
N VAL A 214 -17.30 -0.38 -7.18
CA VAL A 214 -15.90 -0.70 -6.84
C VAL A 214 -15.30 0.44 -6.02
N LYS A 215 -14.47 0.09 -5.03
CA LYS A 215 -13.70 1.07 -4.24
C LYS A 215 -12.31 1.17 -4.84
N ILE A 216 -11.83 2.40 -5.02
CA ILE A 216 -10.54 2.68 -5.65
C ILE A 216 -9.69 3.44 -4.65
N LYS A 217 -8.43 3.02 -4.51
CA LYS A 217 -7.40 3.75 -3.76
C LYS A 217 -6.24 4.09 -4.71
N ALA A 218 -6.04 5.37 -4.97
CA ALA A 218 -4.93 5.89 -5.76
C ALA A 218 -3.88 6.46 -4.82
N THR A 219 -2.64 5.99 -4.92
CA THR A 219 -1.54 6.45 -4.07
C THR A 219 -0.63 7.37 -4.86
N PHE A 220 -0.48 8.60 -4.39
CA PHE A 220 0.43 9.60 -4.91
C PHE A 220 1.66 9.71 -4.01
N PHE A 221 2.83 9.75 -4.63
CA PHE A 221 4.01 10.35 -4.04
C PHE A 221 4.18 11.72 -4.64
N TYR A 222 4.35 12.75 -3.82
CA TYR A 222 4.49 14.11 -4.33
C TYR A 222 5.45 14.94 -3.49
N ILE A 223 6.13 15.83 -4.19
CA ILE A 223 6.93 16.93 -3.67
C ILE A 223 6.27 18.22 -4.11
N GLY A 224 6.27 19.21 -3.23
CA GLY A 224 5.66 20.51 -3.50
C GLY A 224 4.41 20.80 -2.69
N GLY A 225 3.77 21.93 -2.96
CA GLY A 225 2.67 22.45 -2.16
C GLY A 225 2.12 23.75 -2.70
N SER A 226 1.26 24.38 -1.90
CA SER A 226 0.65 25.67 -2.20
C SER A 226 1.12 26.71 -1.18
N LYS A 227 1.21 27.98 -1.60
CA LYS A 227 1.52 29.11 -0.72
C LYS A 227 0.66 30.31 -1.07
N THR A 228 0.18 30.96 -0.04
CA THR A 228 -0.58 32.21 -0.10
C THR A 228 0.24 33.28 0.63
N VAL A 229 0.40 34.46 0.01
CA VAL A 229 1.08 35.62 0.59
C VAL A 229 0.13 36.81 0.50
N GLY A 230 0.04 37.62 1.56
CA GLY A 230 -0.85 38.79 1.61
C GLY A 230 -2.31 38.45 1.89
N TYR A 231 -3.18 39.46 1.84
CA TYR A 231 -4.60 39.34 2.13
C TYR A 231 -5.41 39.06 0.86
N GLY A 232 -6.47 38.26 0.99
CA GLY A 232 -7.42 37.98 -0.10
C GLY A 232 -6.88 37.07 -1.22
N SER A 233 -5.76 36.37 -1.00
CA SER A 233 -5.23 35.35 -1.90
C SER A 233 -5.57 33.93 -1.40
N PHE A 234 -5.60 32.95 -2.30
CA PHE A 234 -5.88 31.55 -2.01
C PHE A 234 -5.06 30.62 -2.90
N ALA A 235 -4.48 29.58 -2.30
CA ALA A 235 -3.75 28.55 -3.02
C ALA A 235 -4.20 27.16 -2.53
N GLY A 236 -4.75 26.35 -3.44
CA GLY A 236 -5.31 25.04 -3.12
C GLY A 236 -4.75 23.94 -4.01
N LEU A 237 -4.49 22.77 -3.41
CA LEU A 237 -4.08 21.57 -4.11
C LEU A 237 -5.08 20.45 -3.85
N GLN A 238 -5.47 19.73 -4.90
CA GLN A 238 -6.55 18.75 -4.88
C GLN A 238 -6.14 17.46 -5.61
N ALA A 239 -6.56 16.32 -5.08
CA ALA A 239 -6.60 15.06 -5.81
C ALA A 239 -7.92 14.96 -6.56
N THR A 240 -7.90 14.47 -7.80
CA THR A 240 -9.07 14.43 -8.68
C THR A 240 -9.30 13.03 -9.27
N TYR A 241 -10.56 12.73 -9.60
CA TYR A 241 -10.89 11.62 -10.47
C TYR A 241 -11.96 12.03 -11.49
N LYS A 242 -11.92 11.39 -12.67
CA LYS A 242 -12.91 11.50 -13.73
C LYS A 242 -13.34 10.10 -14.15
N PHE A 243 -14.63 9.83 -14.09
CA PHE A 243 -15.22 8.59 -14.56
C PHE A 243 -16.51 8.89 -15.31
N ARG A 244 -16.48 8.74 -16.65
CA ARG A 244 -17.56 9.18 -17.55
C ARG A 244 -17.86 10.67 -17.32
N LYS A 245 -19.12 11.03 -17.07
CA LYS A 245 -19.56 12.39 -16.73
C LYS A 245 -19.32 12.77 -15.26
N LYS A 246 -18.90 11.83 -14.40
CA LYS A 246 -18.66 12.10 -12.98
C LYS A 246 -17.25 12.61 -12.78
N TYR A 247 -17.14 13.70 -12.02
CA TYR A 247 -15.89 14.29 -11.60
C TYR A 247 -15.92 14.45 -10.09
N GLY A 248 -14.82 14.09 -9.43
CA GLY A 248 -14.64 14.26 -8.00
C GLY A 248 -13.30 14.90 -7.69
N ARG A 249 -13.27 15.69 -6.63
CA ARG A 249 -12.08 16.36 -6.12
C ARG A 249 -12.04 16.24 -4.60
N LYS A 250 -10.84 16.26 -4.04
CA LYS A 250 -10.62 16.33 -2.59
C LYS A 250 -9.35 17.12 -2.32
N ASP A 251 -9.44 18.07 -1.40
CA ASP A 251 -8.26 18.85 -0.99
C ASP A 251 -7.19 17.94 -0.37
N ILE A 252 -5.95 18.27 -0.67
CA ILE A 252 -4.77 17.58 -0.14
C ILE A 252 -3.86 18.60 0.52
N GLU A 253 -3.24 18.19 1.62
CA GLU A 253 -2.32 19.06 2.34
C GLU A 253 -1.08 19.36 1.48
N PRO A 254 -0.61 20.61 1.47
CA PRO A 254 0.68 20.95 0.89
C PRO A 254 1.79 20.06 1.46
N GLY A 255 2.64 19.53 0.58
CA GLY A 255 3.78 18.72 0.98
C GLY A 255 4.87 19.56 1.65
N LEU A 256 5.16 20.72 1.07
CA LEU A 256 6.19 21.67 1.49
C LEU A 256 5.74 23.11 1.22
N ASN A 257 6.36 24.07 1.91
CA ASN A 257 6.28 25.50 1.55
C ASN A 257 6.89 25.72 0.14
N TYR A 258 6.33 26.65 -0.64
CA TYR A 258 6.74 26.95 -2.02
C TYR A 258 8.25 27.09 -2.25
N GLN A 259 9.00 27.80 -1.39
CA GLN A 259 10.44 27.99 -1.57
C GLN A 259 11.20 26.67 -1.41
N ILE A 260 10.88 25.93 -0.33
CA ILE A 260 11.47 24.61 -0.06
C ILE A 260 11.06 23.63 -1.16
N ALA A 261 9.82 23.69 -1.62
CA ALA A 261 9.30 22.88 -2.72
C ALA A 261 10.09 23.09 -4.02
N ALA A 262 10.32 24.36 -4.39
CA ALA A 262 11.09 24.74 -5.56
C ALA A 262 12.50 24.15 -5.53
N GLU A 263 13.23 24.37 -4.43
CA GLU A 263 14.57 23.82 -4.22
C GLU A 263 14.55 22.29 -4.28
N LYS A 264 13.59 21.62 -3.61
CA LYS A 264 13.56 20.15 -3.58
C LYS A 264 13.19 19.53 -4.92
N ILE A 265 12.39 20.21 -5.74
CA ILE A 265 12.12 19.75 -7.10
C ILE A 265 13.38 19.85 -7.96
N ILE A 266 14.17 20.90 -7.81
CA ILE A 266 15.47 21.04 -8.49
C ILE A 266 16.44 19.94 -8.00
N ASP A 267 16.59 19.77 -6.69
CA ASP A 267 17.44 18.71 -6.10
C ASP A 267 17.08 17.33 -6.67
N VAL A 268 15.78 17.00 -6.72
CA VAL A 268 15.30 15.71 -7.22
C VAL A 268 15.54 15.55 -8.71
N ALA A 269 15.39 16.60 -9.51
CA ALA A 269 15.68 16.55 -10.95
C ALA A 269 17.19 16.35 -11.22
N LEU A 270 18.06 17.07 -10.50
CA LEU A 270 19.51 16.94 -10.62
C LEU A 270 20.01 15.54 -10.21
N LEU A 271 19.39 14.95 -9.17
CA LEU A 271 19.69 13.58 -8.75
C LEU A 271 19.21 12.53 -9.75
N ALA A 272 18.07 12.76 -10.40
CA ALA A 272 17.47 11.81 -11.32
C ALA A 272 18.19 11.75 -12.68
N VAL A 273 18.85 12.84 -13.09
CA VAL A 273 19.58 12.92 -14.37
C VAL A 273 20.94 13.61 -14.15
N PRO A 274 21.95 12.91 -13.59
CA PRO A 274 23.23 13.51 -13.23
C PRO A 274 24.00 14.11 -14.43
N GLU A 275 23.82 13.53 -15.62
CA GLU A 275 24.51 13.94 -16.86
C GLU A 275 23.74 15.02 -17.66
N GLY A 276 22.51 15.36 -17.25
CA GLY A 276 21.50 16.03 -18.11
C GLY A 276 21.27 17.53 -17.92
N GLY A 277 22.09 18.23 -17.13
CA GLY A 277 22.15 19.69 -17.14
C GLY A 277 21.68 20.43 -15.89
N GLU A 278 22.18 21.66 -15.74
CA GLU A 278 21.88 22.60 -14.67
C GLU A 278 20.40 23.04 -14.74
N ALA A 279 19.50 22.36 -14.05
CA ALA A 279 18.15 22.87 -13.86
C ALA A 279 18.19 24.19 -13.06
N LYS A 280 18.15 25.33 -13.75
CA LYS A 280 18.22 26.68 -13.14
C LYS A 280 16.88 27.16 -12.61
N THR A 281 15.80 26.58 -13.10
CA THR A 281 14.43 26.95 -12.73
C THR A 281 13.60 25.73 -12.37
N VAL A 282 12.59 25.94 -11.54
CA VAL A 282 11.66 24.87 -11.15
C VAL A 282 10.94 24.27 -12.35
N TRP A 283 10.61 25.10 -13.36
CA TRP A 283 9.98 24.60 -14.58
C TRP A 283 10.90 23.67 -15.38
N GLN A 284 12.18 24.01 -15.51
CA GLN A 284 13.17 23.12 -16.15
C GLN A 284 13.29 21.81 -15.39
N ALA A 285 13.37 21.86 -14.05
CA ALA A 285 13.40 20.67 -13.21
C ALA A 285 12.16 19.77 -13.40
N LEU A 286 10.95 20.35 -13.40
CA LEU A 286 9.72 19.60 -13.67
C LEU A 286 9.71 19.00 -15.09
N LYS A 287 10.26 19.71 -16.08
CA LYS A 287 10.37 19.22 -17.46
C LYS A 287 11.32 18.02 -17.56
N ILE A 288 12.51 18.11 -16.95
CA ILE A 288 13.48 17.00 -16.88
C ILE A 288 12.81 15.77 -16.27
N LEU A 289 12.13 15.91 -15.13
CA LEU A 289 11.42 14.82 -14.48
C LEU A 289 10.32 14.20 -15.36
N SER A 290 9.64 15.01 -16.18
CA SER A 290 8.61 14.52 -17.10
C SER A 290 9.19 13.74 -18.29
N GLU A 291 10.45 13.97 -18.65
CA GLU A 291 11.13 13.33 -19.78
C GLU A 291 11.81 12.00 -19.39
N ILE A 292 11.93 11.71 -18.10
CA ILE A 292 12.40 10.41 -17.61
C ILE A 292 11.50 9.30 -18.19
N LYS A 293 12.13 8.35 -18.86
CA LYS A 293 11.44 7.24 -19.54
C LYS A 293 11.18 6.07 -18.60
N ASP A 294 12.07 5.84 -17.63
CA ASP A 294 11.96 4.73 -16.69
C ASP A 294 11.11 5.10 -15.46
N TYR A 295 10.14 4.25 -15.16
CA TYR A 295 9.33 4.36 -13.95
C TYR A 295 10.17 4.19 -12.67
N TYR A 296 11.17 3.33 -12.68
CA TYR A 296 12.01 3.02 -11.53
C TYR A 296 12.90 4.19 -11.13
N ASP A 297 13.45 4.93 -12.09
CA ASP A 297 14.30 6.09 -11.81
C ASP A 297 13.48 7.20 -11.14
N ILE A 298 12.30 7.50 -11.68
CA ILE A 298 11.46 8.56 -11.12
C ILE A 298 10.87 8.17 -9.76
N ILE A 299 10.41 6.93 -9.59
CA ILE A 299 9.83 6.48 -8.32
C ILE A 299 10.89 6.38 -7.23
N THR A 300 12.14 6.06 -7.57
CA THR A 300 13.26 6.08 -6.63
C THR A 300 13.56 7.52 -6.23
N SER A 301 13.70 8.43 -7.19
CA SER A 301 14.03 9.84 -6.92
C SER A 301 12.98 10.56 -6.06
N ILE A 302 11.70 10.51 -6.46
CA ILE A 302 10.61 11.12 -5.67
C ILE A 302 10.33 10.30 -4.41
N GLY A 303 10.40 8.97 -4.48
CA GLY A 303 10.18 8.10 -3.33
C GLY A 303 11.19 8.31 -2.21
N ASP A 304 12.45 8.56 -2.55
CA ASP A 304 13.50 8.85 -1.58
C ASP A 304 13.35 10.25 -0.96
N ALA A 305 12.90 11.24 -1.74
CA ALA A 305 12.49 12.52 -1.18
C ALA A 305 11.36 12.36 -0.15
N VAL A 306 10.34 11.55 -0.46
CA VAL A 306 9.25 11.23 0.49
C VAL A 306 9.76 10.52 1.74
N LYS A 307 10.64 9.50 1.59
CA LYS A 307 11.23 8.78 2.74
C LYS A 307 12.05 9.70 3.64
N LYS A 308 12.75 10.69 3.07
CA LYS A 308 13.55 11.70 3.78
C LYS A 308 12.71 12.85 4.37
N GLY A 309 11.38 12.75 4.35
CA GLY A 309 10.48 13.80 4.85
C GLY A 309 10.43 15.07 3.97
N LYS A 310 11.01 15.03 2.78
CA LYS A 310 11.03 16.12 1.79
C LYS A 310 9.88 16.02 0.78
N GLY A 311 8.87 15.21 1.08
CA GLY A 311 7.69 14.98 0.27
C GLY A 311 6.62 14.27 1.08
N ARG A 312 5.49 13.97 0.46
CA ARG A 312 4.37 13.30 1.12
C ARG A 312 3.82 12.14 0.30
N THR A 313 3.22 11.19 1.04
CA THR A 313 2.37 10.14 0.46
C THR A 313 0.92 10.51 0.71
N TYR A 314 0.10 10.53 -0.35
CA TYR A 314 -1.34 10.72 -0.22
C TYR A 314 -2.11 9.57 -0.88
N THR A 315 -3.09 9.00 -0.17
CA THR A 315 -3.97 7.97 -0.73
C THR A 315 -5.37 8.52 -0.95
N TYR A 316 -5.72 8.79 -2.21
CA TYR A 316 -7.05 9.21 -2.59
C TYR A 316 -7.99 8.00 -2.71
N THR A 317 -9.01 7.95 -1.85
CA THR A 317 -10.01 6.87 -1.85
C THR A 317 -11.34 7.38 -2.36
N PHE A 318 -11.90 6.72 -3.37
CA PHE A 318 -13.22 7.01 -3.91
C PHE A 318 -13.93 5.73 -4.35
N SER A 319 -15.17 5.84 -4.83
CA SER A 319 -15.92 4.69 -5.35
C SER A 319 -16.68 5.07 -6.60
N ILE A 320 -16.75 4.14 -7.55
CA ILE A 320 -17.48 4.31 -8.79
C ILE A 320 -18.47 3.16 -8.99
N LYS A 321 -19.57 3.42 -9.69
CA LYS A 321 -20.49 2.38 -10.18
C LYS A 321 -19.98 1.93 -11.55
N ALA A 322 -19.15 0.88 -11.59
CA ALA A 322 -18.56 0.37 -12.81
C ALA A 322 -19.50 -0.63 -13.51
N ARG A 323 -19.43 -0.68 -14.84
CA ARG A 323 -20.12 -1.72 -15.62
C ARG A 323 -19.19 -2.91 -15.82
N LYS A 324 -19.76 -4.09 -16.07
CA LYS A 324 -19.02 -5.27 -16.54
C LYS A 324 -18.17 -4.89 -17.76
N GLY A 325 -16.93 -5.36 -17.80
CA GLY A 325 -15.94 -5.07 -18.84
C GLY A 325 -14.94 -3.98 -18.46
N TYR A 326 -14.32 -3.39 -19.48
CA TYR A 326 -13.31 -2.35 -19.30
C TYR A 326 -13.95 -0.98 -19.02
N ASN A 327 -13.34 -0.25 -18.08
CA ASN A 327 -13.77 1.06 -17.64
C ASN A 327 -12.54 1.99 -17.60
N ILE A 328 -12.61 3.11 -18.33
CA ILE A 328 -11.57 4.14 -18.30
C ILE A 328 -11.81 5.07 -17.11
N ILE A 329 -10.75 5.34 -16.35
CA ILE A 329 -10.77 6.26 -15.21
C ILE A 329 -9.60 7.22 -15.34
N GLY A 330 -9.85 8.51 -15.23
CA GLY A 330 -8.82 9.54 -15.05
C GLY A 330 -8.58 9.79 -13.57
N ILE A 331 -7.34 9.83 -13.13
CA ILE A 331 -6.93 10.09 -11.74
C ILE A 331 -5.78 11.09 -11.78
N GLY A 332 -5.87 12.17 -11.02
CA GLY A 332 -4.93 13.27 -11.18
C GLY A 332 -4.82 14.21 -10.01
N LEU A 333 -4.17 15.32 -10.29
CA LEU A 333 -4.01 16.45 -9.38
C LEU A 333 -4.53 17.71 -10.05
N ARG A 334 -5.08 18.60 -9.23
CA ARG A 334 -5.52 19.94 -9.63
C ARG A 334 -5.00 20.94 -8.64
N GLY A 335 -4.49 22.05 -9.17
CA GLY A 335 -4.20 23.22 -8.38
C GLY A 335 -5.17 24.35 -8.72
N ASN A 336 -5.43 25.23 -7.75
CA ASN A 336 -6.04 26.53 -7.98
C ASN A 336 -5.26 27.62 -7.23
N CYS A 337 -5.06 28.77 -7.85
CA CYS A 337 -4.49 29.99 -7.28
C CYS A 337 -5.44 31.15 -7.57
N SER A 338 -5.56 32.07 -6.62
CA SER A 338 -6.31 33.32 -6.76
C SER A 338 -5.62 34.40 -5.94
N SER A 339 -5.48 35.59 -6.50
CA SER A 339 -4.82 36.71 -5.86
C SER A 339 -5.56 38.01 -6.16
N VAL A 340 -5.74 38.83 -5.13
CA VAL A 340 -6.23 40.21 -5.24
C VAL A 340 -5.07 41.19 -5.06
N ILE A 341 -5.33 42.50 -5.21
CA ILE A 341 -4.35 43.60 -5.35
C ILE A 341 -3.13 43.52 -4.40
N THR A 342 -3.29 43.00 -3.17
CA THR A 342 -2.21 42.94 -2.17
C THR A 342 -1.70 41.52 -1.87
N GLY A 343 -2.11 40.50 -2.62
CA GLY A 343 -1.76 39.10 -2.39
C GLY A 343 -1.09 38.41 -3.57
N LYS A 344 -0.29 37.38 -3.30
CA LYS A 344 0.23 36.43 -4.29
C LYS A 344 -0.13 35.01 -3.90
N SER A 345 -0.31 34.13 -4.88
CA SER A 345 -0.55 32.72 -4.59
C SER A 345 0.09 31.82 -5.62
N PHE A 346 0.61 30.69 -5.14
CA PHE A 346 1.44 29.79 -5.89
C PHE A 346 1.07 28.33 -5.59
N VAL A 347 1.20 27.48 -6.60
CA VAL A 347 1.17 26.02 -6.44
C VAL A 347 2.28 25.44 -7.32
N ILE A 348 3.15 24.65 -6.71
CA ILE A 348 4.14 23.86 -7.43
C ILE A 348 4.06 22.44 -6.91
N VAL A 349 3.89 21.48 -7.82
CA VAL A 349 3.91 20.06 -7.47
C VAL A 349 4.60 19.26 -8.56
N GLY A 350 5.49 18.37 -8.14
CA GLY A 350 5.93 17.20 -8.92
C GLY A 350 5.44 15.95 -8.20
N ALA A 351 4.74 15.06 -8.90
CA ALA A 351 4.09 13.90 -8.31
C ALA A 351 4.17 12.67 -9.22
N ILE A 352 4.00 11.50 -8.61
CA ILE A 352 3.83 10.22 -9.30
C ILE A 352 2.54 9.59 -8.78
N LEU A 353 1.64 9.23 -9.68
CA LEU A 353 0.61 8.24 -9.38
C LEU A 353 1.29 6.87 -9.32
N LYS A 354 1.70 6.45 -8.13
CA LYS A 354 2.52 5.25 -7.89
C LYS A 354 1.75 3.97 -8.19
N GLU A 355 0.54 3.89 -7.66
CA GLU A 355 -0.31 2.71 -7.83
C GLU A 355 -1.78 3.06 -7.65
N VAL A 356 -2.64 2.30 -8.33
CA VAL A 356 -4.08 2.32 -8.18
C VAL A 356 -4.54 0.92 -7.78
N LYS A 357 -5.15 0.79 -6.60
CA LYS A 357 -5.75 -0.44 -6.10
C LYS A 357 -7.26 -0.41 -6.28
N VAL A 358 -7.79 -1.39 -7.00
CA VAL A 358 -9.24 -1.57 -7.23
C VAL A 358 -9.73 -2.74 -6.39
N TYR A 359 -10.68 -2.46 -5.51
CA TYR A 359 -11.31 -3.41 -4.60
C TYR A 359 -12.70 -3.75 -5.15
N TYR A 360 -12.91 -5.04 -5.43
CA TYR A 360 -14.08 -5.59 -6.11
C TYR A 360 -15.13 -6.15 -5.16
#